data_AF-A0A940YJD7-F1
#
_entry.id   AF-A0A940YJD7-F1
#
_cell.length_a   1.000
_cell.length_b   1.000
_cell.length_c   1.000
_cell.angle_alpha   90.00
_cell.angle_beta   90.00
_cell.angle_gamma   90.00
#
_symmetry.space_group_name_H-M   'P 1'
#
loop_
_entity.id
_entity.type
_entity.pdbx_description
1 polymer ?
#
loop_
_entity_poly.entity_id
_entity_poly.type
_entity_poly.pdbx_seq_one_letter_code
_entity_poly.pdbx_strand_id
1 'polypeptide(L)' 'MSVPAPTHPCWQRLATGGLARLKTQHLGTQLMTKRLERSNDSVTAKAAEIHAFFARWERALAPELAQINLI' A
#
# COMPACT_ATOMS: atom_id res chain seq x y z
N MET A 1 -6.14 -13.73 -0.93
CA MET A 1 -4.92 -13.84 -0.12
C MET A 1 -5.03 -12.79 0.95
N SER A 2 -4.88 -13.18 2.21
CA SER A 2 -5.20 -12.31 3.36
C SER A 2 -4.31 -11.07 3.40
N VAL A 3 -4.93 -9.91 3.62
CA VAL A 3 -4.24 -8.64 3.85
C VAL A 3 -3.33 -8.78 5.08
N PRO A 4 -2.02 -8.46 4.97
CA PRO A 4 -1.10 -8.49 6.10
C PRO A 4 -1.60 -7.60 7.24
N ALA A 5 -1.40 -8.04 8.49
CA ALA A 5 -1.80 -7.26 9.67
C ALA A 5 -1.28 -5.80 9.61
N PRO A 6 -2.00 -4.82 10.17
CA PRO A 6 -1.60 -3.41 10.10
C PRO A 6 -0.26 -3.12 10.80
N THR A 7 0.15 -4.00 11.73
CA THR A 7 1.45 -3.94 12.43
C THR A 7 2.60 -4.53 11.61
N HIS A 8 2.33 -5.14 10.46
CA HIS A 8 3.36 -5.78 9.65
C HIS A 8 4.29 -4.73 9.02
N PRO A 9 5.63 -4.91 9.08
CA PRO A 9 6.59 -3.93 8.58
C PRO A 9 6.52 -3.69 7.07
N CYS A 10 5.83 -4.56 6.31
CA CYS A 10 5.59 -4.35 4.88
C CYS A 10 4.90 -3.01 4.59
N TRP A 11 3.96 -2.58 5.45
CA TRP A 11 3.23 -1.33 5.26
C TRP A 11 4.12 -0.10 5.47
N GLN A 12 5.03 -0.16 6.44
CA GLN A 12 6.04 0.88 6.64
C GLN A 12 7.01 0.94 5.46
N ARG A 13 7.49 -0.22 4.97
CA ARG A 13 8.36 -0.29 3.78
C ARG A 13 7.69 0.31 2.55
N LEU A 14 6.41 0.02 2.34
CA LEU A 14 5.58 0.62 1.29
C LEU A 14 5.49 2.14 1.44
N ALA A 15 5.21 2.63 2.64
CA ALA A 15 5.12 4.05 2.96
C ALA A 15 6.44 4.82 2.79
N THR A 16 7.60 4.17 3.01
CA THR A 16 8.93 4.78 2.82
C THR A 16 9.46 4.77 1.38
N GLY A 17 8.73 4.19 0.43
CA GLY A 17 9.15 4.16 -0.98
C GLY A 17 8.93 2.82 -1.70
N GLY A 18 8.46 1.78 -1.01
CA GLY A 18 8.10 0.50 -1.62
C GLY A 18 6.93 0.62 -2.62
N LEU A 19 6.04 1.60 -2.44
CA LEU A 19 4.92 1.84 -3.38
C LEU A 19 5.38 2.15 -4.81
N ALA A 20 6.54 2.77 -4.98
CA ALA A 20 7.09 3.07 -6.31
C ALA A 20 7.52 1.80 -7.08
N ARG A 21 7.79 0.70 -6.36
CA ARG A 21 8.16 -0.60 -6.94
C ARG A 21 6.95 -1.47 -7.24
N LEU A 22 5.77 -1.10 -6.73
CA LEU A 22 4.54 -1.84 -6.91
C LEU A 22 4.06 -1.69 -8.36
N LYS A 23 3.98 -2.81 -9.09
CA LYS A 23 3.40 -2.81 -10.44
C LYS A 23 1.89 -2.95 -10.32
N THR A 24 1.19 -1.84 -10.44
CA THR A 24 -0.27 -1.78 -10.38
C THR A 24 -0.86 -1.17 -11.65
N GLN A 25 -1.90 -1.83 -12.18
CA GLN A 25 -2.73 -1.30 -13.28
C GLN A 25 -3.95 -0.53 -12.74
N HIS A 26 -4.18 -0.55 -11.41
CA HIS A 26 -5.29 0.13 -10.79
C HIS A 26 -4.98 1.63 -10.63
N LEU A 27 -5.73 2.45 -11.37
CA LEU A 27 -5.63 3.90 -11.31
C LEU A 27 -5.81 4.43 -9.88
N GLY A 28 -6.70 3.84 -9.09
CA GLY A 28 -6.90 4.21 -7.68
C GLY A 28 -5.61 4.08 -6.84
N THR A 29 -4.87 3.00 -7.03
CA THR A 29 -3.59 2.76 -6.36
C THR A 29 -2.53 3.74 -6.84
N GLN A 30 -2.46 4.03 -8.15
CA GLN A 30 -1.53 5.02 -8.71
C GLN A 30 -1.79 6.43 -8.16
N LEU A 31 -3.06 6.85 -8.08
CA LEU A 31 -3.46 8.13 -7.51
C LEU A 31 -3.18 8.20 -6.01
N MET A 32 -3.44 7.12 -5.27
CA MET A 32 -3.10 7.03 -3.85
C MET A 32 -1.59 7.18 -3.65
N THR A 33 -0.76 6.45 -4.41
CA THR A 33 0.70 6.56 -4.35
C THR A 33 1.16 7.99 -4.62
N LYS A 34 0.66 8.62 -5.69
CA LYS A 34 0.98 10.04 -6.00
C LYS A 34 0.58 11.00 -4.90
N ARG A 35 -0.56 10.78 -4.25
CA ARG A 35 -1.00 11.60 -3.10
C ARG A 35 -0.09 11.39 -1.89
N LEU A 36 0.27 10.14 -1.58
CA LEU A 36 1.15 9.79 -0.46
C LEU A 36 2.59 10.27 -0.66
N GLU A 37 3.10 10.27 -1.90
CA GLU A 37 4.40 10.86 -2.28
C GLU A 37 4.44 12.36 -1.99
N ARG A 38 3.33 13.07 -2.23
CA ARG A 38 3.22 14.52 -1.98
C ARG A 38 2.81 14.86 -0.56
N SER A 39 2.26 13.91 0.20
CA SER A 39 1.85 14.15 1.57
C SER A 39 3.05 14.27 2.50
N ASN A 40 2.99 15.19 3.45
CA ASN A 40 3.96 15.37 4.51
C ASN A 40 3.61 14.56 5.78
N ASP A 41 2.63 13.68 5.69
CA ASP A 41 2.21 12.82 6.81
C ASP A 41 3.35 11.89 7.27
N SER A 42 3.31 11.53 8.55
CA SER A 42 4.25 10.55 9.10
C SER A 42 4.15 9.20 8.38
N VAL A 43 5.27 8.47 8.31
CA VAL A 43 5.33 7.12 7.71
C VAL A 43 4.27 6.19 8.30
N THR A 44 4.02 6.31 9.61
CA THR A 44 3.01 5.51 10.33
C THR A 44 1.60 5.83 9.87
N ALA A 45 1.26 7.11 9.67
CA ALA A 45 -0.05 7.52 9.15
C ALA A 45 -0.25 7.03 7.70
N LYS A 46 0.79 7.16 6.86
CA LYS A 46 0.77 6.64 5.48
C LYS A 46 0.59 5.11 5.46
N ALA A 47 1.30 4.38 6.32
CA ALA A 47 1.18 2.92 6.41
C ALA A 47 -0.24 2.48 6.80
N ALA A 48 -0.86 3.15 7.78
CA ALA A 48 -2.23 2.88 8.19
C ALA A 48 -3.24 3.13 7.06
N GLU A 49 -3.05 4.22 6.31
CA GLU A 49 -3.90 4.56 5.17
C GLU A 49 -3.76 3.56 4.02
N ILE A 50 -2.53 3.15 3.70
CA ILE A 50 -2.26 2.10 2.70
C ILE A 50 -2.97 0.81 3.12
N HIS A 51 -2.78 0.36 4.35
CA HIS A 51 -3.46 -0.84 4.86
C HIS A 51 -4.98 -0.71 4.76
N ALA A 52 -5.57 0.42 5.17
CA ALA A 52 -7.01 0.64 5.09
C ALA A 52 -7.54 0.60 3.64
N PHE A 53 -6.78 1.14 2.69
CA PHE A 53 -7.11 1.08 1.27
C PHE A 53 -7.08 -0.35 0.75
N PHE A 54 -6.00 -1.08 1.00
CA PHE A 54 -5.85 -2.46 0.57
C PHE A 54 -6.84 -3.42 1.25
N ALA A 55 -7.19 -3.18 2.52
CA ALA A 55 -8.24 -3.91 3.22
C ALA A 55 -9.63 -3.68 2.61
N ARG A 56 -9.94 -2.44 2.22
CA ARG A 56 -11.22 -2.12 1.59
C ARG A 56 -11.35 -2.73 0.19
N TRP A 57 -10.25 -2.81 -0.54
CA TRP A 57 -10.22 -3.24 -1.95
C TRP A 57 -9.54 -4.59 -2.15
N GLU A 58 -9.49 -5.46 -1.13
CA GLU A 58 -8.76 -6.73 -1.15
C GLU A 58 -9.08 -7.58 -2.39
N ARG A 59 -10.36 -7.68 -2.78
CA ARG A 59 -10.79 -8.47 -3.93
C ARG A 59 -10.26 -7.93 -5.26
N ALA A 60 -10.19 -6.61 -5.40
CA ALA A 60 -9.71 -5.97 -6.62
C ALA A 60 -8.17 -5.93 -6.66
N LEU A 61 -7.54 -5.80 -5.50
CA LEU A 61 -6.09 -5.64 -5.33
C LEU A 61 -5.38 -6.95 -4.93
N ALA A 62 -6.03 -8.09 -5.12
CA ALA A 62 -5.42 -9.39 -4.90
C ALA A 62 -4.04 -9.57 -5.59
N PRO A 63 -3.82 -9.13 -6.86
CA PRO A 63 -2.52 -9.26 -7.50
C PRO A 63 -1.46 -8.31 -6.90
N GLU A 64 -1.84 -7.11 -6.46
CA GLU A 64 -0.94 -6.21 -5.74
C GLU A 64 -0.59 -6.72 -4.34
N LEU A 65 -1.55 -7.26 -3.60
CA LEU A 65 -1.33 -7.85 -2.28
C LEU A 65 -0.34 -9.00 -2.34
N ALA A 66 -0.41 -9.82 -3.40
CA ALA A 66 0.57 -10.87 -3.65
C ALA A 66 1.99 -10.31 -3.85
N GLN A 67 2.13 -9.16 -4.53
CA GLN A 67 3.43 -8.48 -4.68
C GLN A 67 3.91 -7.92 -3.34
N ILE A 68 3.04 -7.30 -2.55
CA ILE A 68 3.38 -6.72 -1.24
C ILE A 68 3.92 -7.78 -0.29
N ASN A 69 3.33 -8.98 -0.32
CA ASN A 69 3.75 -10.08 0.56
C ASN A 69 5.14 -10.65 0.19
N LEU A 70 5.67 -10.31 -0.99
CA LEU A 70 6.98 -10.76 -1.46
C LEU A 70 8.11 -9.73 -1.25
N ILE A 71 7.81 -8.55 -0.67
CA ILE A 71 8.73 -7.42 -0.46
C ILE A 71 9.04 -7.24 1.04
#